data_AF-A0A4R4ZZA8-F1
#
_entry.id   AF-A0A4R4ZZA8-F1
#
_cell.length_a   1.000
_cell.length_b   1.000
_cell.length_c   1.000
_cell.angle_alpha   90.00
_cell.angle_beta   90.00
_cell.angle_gamma   90.00
#
_symmetry.space_group_name_H-M   'P 1'
#
loop_
_entity.id
_entity.type
_entity.pdbx_description
1 polymer ?
#
loop_
_entity_poly.entity_id
_entity_poly.type
_entity_poly.pdbx_seq_one_letter_code
_entity_poly.pdbx_strand_id
1 'polypeptide(L)'
;MTRSPALIPPEVAEQIGCYVYLLRDPRDGQVFYVGKGKGSRVLSHVREAGADPASERAKLAKINAIQADGREVEHLFVRTHLATEAEAFIVEQAVIDAYKAAGLALTNLVGGHWSSTRGLSSVQAVVAELTAEPAPGSSGPTVVFMINRVWRPDMNDEEIYEHTRGHWKVGADVRANARYAFGVARGLVRGVYRISSWFPSPIEGDVGRWGFVGEPAPEMAHYLGTSVRRFNLDGAQNPYRKFMSGIPAPNADD
;
A
#
# COMPACT_ATOMS: atom_id res chain seq x y z
N MET A 1 -23.82 23.88 30.72
CA MET A 1 -23.62 24.72 29.52
C MET A 1 -23.01 23.85 28.45
N THR A 2 -23.84 23.31 27.55
CA THR A 2 -23.39 22.54 26.39
C THR A 2 -22.80 23.49 25.36
N ARG A 3 -21.47 23.51 25.23
CA ARG A 3 -20.79 24.21 24.14
C ARG A 3 -21.21 23.54 22.83
N SER A 4 -21.80 24.31 21.90
CA SER A 4 -21.99 23.88 20.51
C SER A 4 -20.66 23.39 19.95
N PRO A 5 -20.64 22.34 19.09
CA PRO A 5 -19.41 21.96 18.41
C PRO A 5 -18.89 23.19 17.67
N ALA A 6 -17.63 23.55 17.93
CA ALA A 6 -17.00 24.66 17.24
C ALA A 6 -17.13 24.39 15.73
N LEU A 7 -17.80 25.27 15.00
CA LEU A 7 -17.85 25.21 13.55
C LEU A 7 -16.77 26.14 13.03
N ILE A 8 -16.02 25.72 12.02
CA ILE A 8 -15.14 26.63 11.29
C ILE A 8 -16.07 27.59 10.52
N PRO A 9 -15.97 28.91 10.73
CA PRO A 9 -16.79 29.87 10.00
C PRO A 9 -16.60 29.74 8.48
N PRO A 10 -17.64 29.93 7.65
CA PRO A 10 -17.53 29.76 6.20
C PRO A 10 -16.39 30.56 5.57
N GLU A 11 -16.16 31.80 6.01
CA GLU A 11 -15.08 32.66 5.53
C GLU A 11 -13.69 32.10 5.86
N VAL A 12 -13.56 31.44 7.01
CA VAL A 12 -12.32 30.77 7.41
C VAL A 12 -12.17 29.46 6.64
N ALA A 13 -13.26 28.71 6.45
CA ALA A 13 -13.29 27.46 5.70
C ALA A 13 -12.86 27.64 4.23
N GLU A 14 -13.26 28.76 3.61
CA GLU A 14 -12.86 29.12 2.25
C GLU A 14 -11.37 29.48 2.18
N GLN A 15 -10.87 30.30 3.11
CA GLN A 15 -9.46 30.72 3.12
C GLN A 15 -8.49 29.59 3.46
N ILE A 16 -8.87 28.69 4.37
CA ILE A 16 -8.01 27.57 4.78
C ILE A 16 -7.72 26.60 3.61
N GLY A 17 -8.56 26.56 2.58
CA GLY A 17 -8.39 25.66 1.43
C GLY A 17 -8.40 24.19 1.83
N CYS A 18 -7.60 23.37 1.14
CA CYS A 18 -7.34 21.99 1.58
C CYS A 18 -6.28 22.00 2.68
N TYR A 19 -6.36 21.02 3.58
CA TYR A 19 -5.43 20.90 4.70
C TYR A 19 -5.16 19.46 5.10
N VAL A 20 -4.10 19.29 5.87
CA VAL A 20 -3.76 18.08 6.62
C VAL A 20 -3.77 18.39 8.11
N TYR A 21 -4.35 17.50 8.91
CA TYR A 21 -4.55 17.66 10.34
C TYR A 21 -4.16 16.40 11.11
N LEU A 22 -3.95 16.56 12.41
CA LEU A 22 -3.69 15.51 13.39
C LEU A 22 -4.80 15.48 14.43
N LEU A 23 -5.11 14.30 14.95
CA LEU A 23 -5.81 14.13 16.22
C LEU A 23 -4.82 13.70 17.29
N ARG A 24 -4.76 14.45 18.38
CA ARG A 24 -3.87 14.21 19.51
C ARG A 24 -4.66 13.93 20.78
N ASP A 25 -4.23 12.92 21.53
CA ASP A 25 -4.75 12.62 22.85
C ASP A 25 -4.15 13.61 23.85
N PRO A 26 -4.96 14.48 24.49
CA PRO A 26 -4.44 15.49 25.42
C PRO A 26 -3.90 14.90 26.73
N ARG A 27 -4.10 13.61 26.99
CA ARG A 27 -3.68 12.95 28.23
C ARG A 27 -2.19 12.63 28.26
N ASP A 28 -1.67 12.27 27.10
CA ASP A 28 -0.29 11.81 26.90
C ASP A 28 0.44 12.58 25.79
N GLY A 29 -0.25 13.45 25.05
CA GLY A 29 0.30 14.19 23.91
C GLY A 29 0.52 13.33 22.67
N GLN A 30 0.02 12.09 22.65
CA GLN A 30 0.22 11.16 21.54
C GLN A 30 -0.73 11.49 20.39
N VAL A 31 -0.15 11.72 19.22
CA VAL A 31 -0.93 11.79 17.97
C VAL A 31 -1.33 10.38 17.58
N PHE A 32 -2.62 10.18 17.35
CA PHE A 32 -3.18 8.87 17.02
C PHE A 32 -3.83 8.84 15.64
N TYR A 33 -4.01 9.97 14.96
CA TYR A 33 -4.60 10.00 13.62
C TYR A 33 -4.03 11.15 12.79
N VAL A 34 -3.86 10.92 11.50
CA VAL A 34 -3.52 11.91 10.48
C VAL A 34 -4.64 11.90 9.44
N GLY A 35 -5.14 13.06 9.04
CA GLY A 35 -6.17 13.12 8.00
C GLY A 35 -6.03 14.35 7.12
N LYS A 36 -6.66 14.31 5.95
CA LYS A 36 -6.87 15.49 5.10
C LYS A 36 -8.31 15.95 5.09
N GLY A 37 -8.52 17.23 4.80
CA GLY A 37 -9.87 17.79 4.69
C GLY A 37 -9.97 19.14 4.02
N LYS A 38 -11.22 19.61 3.93
CA LYS A 38 -11.65 20.94 3.49
C LYS A 38 -12.79 21.39 4.41
N GLY A 39 -12.95 22.70 4.60
CA GLY A 39 -13.95 23.27 5.49
C GLY A 39 -13.91 22.65 6.90
N SER A 40 -15.06 22.35 7.49
CA SER A 40 -15.17 21.85 8.87
C SER A 40 -14.89 20.35 9.05
N ARG A 41 -14.33 19.64 8.05
CA ARG A 41 -14.08 18.19 8.12
C ARG A 41 -13.22 17.76 9.31
N VAL A 42 -12.23 18.57 9.71
CA VAL A 42 -11.39 18.28 10.88
C VAL A 42 -12.21 18.12 12.15
N LEU A 43 -13.38 18.78 12.25
CA LEU A 43 -14.24 18.77 13.44
C LEU A 43 -15.37 17.73 13.32
N SER A 44 -15.45 16.97 12.22
CA SER A 44 -16.49 15.96 12.04
C SER A 44 -16.02 14.58 12.51
N HIS A 45 -16.74 13.97 13.45
CA HIS A 45 -16.58 12.55 13.81
C HIS A 45 -17.34 11.62 12.86
N VAL A 46 -17.57 12.05 11.63
CA VAL A 46 -18.42 11.34 10.67
C VAL A 46 -17.64 10.20 10.05
N ARG A 47 -18.28 9.02 9.96
CA ARG A 47 -17.74 7.88 9.21
C ARG A 47 -17.47 8.31 7.78
N GLU A 48 -16.23 8.18 7.35
CA GLU A 48 -15.85 8.54 5.99
C GLU A 48 -16.28 7.45 5.00
N ALA A 49 -16.95 7.84 3.91
CA ALA A 49 -17.27 6.91 2.83
C ALA A 49 -15.97 6.43 2.16
N GLY A 50 -15.75 5.12 2.15
CA GLY A 50 -14.55 4.50 1.59
C GLY A 50 -13.37 4.34 2.56
N ALA A 51 -13.50 4.80 3.81
CA ALA A 51 -12.50 4.49 4.83
C ALA A 51 -12.59 3.04 5.30
N ASP A 52 -11.45 2.49 5.70
CA ASP A 52 -11.39 1.12 6.22
C ASP A 52 -12.22 1.01 7.53
N PRO A 53 -13.18 0.08 7.62
CA PRO A 53 -14.04 -0.05 8.79
C PRO A 53 -13.29 -0.28 10.11
N ALA A 54 -12.14 -0.96 10.09
CA ALA A 54 -11.33 -1.19 11.28
C ALA A 54 -10.56 0.08 11.69
N SER A 55 -10.06 0.85 10.72
CA SER A 55 -9.41 2.16 10.95
C SER A 55 -10.38 3.13 11.62
N GLU A 56 -11.60 3.20 11.07
CA GLU A 56 -12.65 4.05 11.62
C GLU A 56 -13.06 3.62 13.04
N ARG A 57 -13.18 2.31 13.28
CA ARG A 57 -13.45 1.79 14.63
C ARG A 57 -12.34 2.15 15.61
N ALA A 58 -11.07 2.00 15.24
CA ALA A 58 -9.93 2.34 16.10
C ALA A 58 -9.90 3.83 16.44
N LYS A 59 -10.10 4.70 15.43
CA LYS A 59 -10.21 6.16 15.60
C LYS A 59 -11.33 6.52 16.57
N LEU A 60 -12.55 6.03 16.32
CA LEU A 60 -13.73 6.32 17.16
C LEU A 60 -13.57 5.77 18.58
N ALA A 61 -12.98 4.59 18.75
CA ALA A 61 -12.71 4.03 20.07
C ALA A 61 -11.76 4.94 20.88
N LYS A 62 -10.69 5.45 20.26
CA LYS A 62 -9.75 6.38 20.92
C LYS A 62 -10.43 7.71 21.27
N ILE A 63 -11.25 8.27 20.37
CA ILE A 63 -12.03 9.49 20.62
C ILE A 63 -12.98 9.30 21.82
N ASN A 64 -13.76 8.22 21.84
CA ASN A 64 -14.68 7.92 22.93
C ASN A 64 -13.96 7.73 24.26
N ALA A 65 -12.78 7.09 24.26
CA ALA A 65 -11.96 6.93 25.46
C ALA A 65 -11.43 8.26 26.01
N ILE A 66 -11.14 9.24 25.16
CA ILE A 66 -10.73 10.60 25.58
C ILE A 66 -11.92 11.36 26.16
N GLN A 67 -13.08 11.26 25.52
CA GLN A 67 -14.33 11.92 25.96
C GLN A 67 -14.85 11.34 27.27
N ALA A 68 -14.69 10.03 27.51
CA ALA A 68 -15.05 9.39 28.77
C ALA A 68 -14.26 9.95 29.97
N ASP A 69 -13.05 10.46 29.74
CA ASP A 69 -12.23 11.15 30.75
C ASP A 69 -12.60 12.63 30.91
N GLY A 70 -13.67 13.10 30.27
CA GLY A 70 -14.11 14.50 30.30
C GLY A 70 -13.20 15.46 29.53
N ARG A 71 -12.36 14.94 28.62
CA ARG A 71 -11.44 15.73 27.79
C ARG A 71 -11.92 15.80 26.33
N GLU A 72 -11.48 16.83 25.63
CA GLU A 72 -11.72 17.00 24.19
C GLU A 72 -10.49 16.58 23.40
N VAL A 73 -10.69 15.95 22.25
CA VAL A 73 -9.60 15.60 21.33
C VAL A 73 -8.98 16.87 20.77
N GLU A 74 -7.65 16.95 20.77
CA GLU A 74 -6.95 18.08 20.19
C GLU A 74 -6.83 17.92 18.68
N HIS A 75 -7.23 18.95 17.96
CA HIS A 75 -7.18 19.02 16.49
C HIS A 75 -6.10 20.00 16.09
N LEU A 76 -5.07 19.51 15.38
CA LEU A 76 -3.91 20.31 15.00
C LEU A 76 -3.77 20.33 13.48
N PHE A 77 -3.63 21.50 12.86
CA PHE A 77 -3.25 21.56 11.45
C PHE A 77 -1.75 21.29 11.28
N VAL A 78 -1.40 20.36 10.39
CA VAL A 78 -0.03 20.18 9.91
C VAL A 78 0.28 21.17 8.79
N ARG A 79 -0.67 21.34 7.87
CA ARG A 79 -0.56 22.23 6.72
C ARG A 79 -1.95 22.69 6.30
N THR A 80 -2.07 23.97 6.00
CA THR A 80 -3.29 24.60 5.44
C THR A 80 -2.95 25.29 4.12
N HIS A 81 -3.97 25.86 3.46
CA HIS A 81 -3.86 26.60 2.19
C HIS A 81 -3.34 25.76 1.03
N LEU A 82 -3.59 24.45 1.03
CA LEU A 82 -3.28 23.59 -0.12
C LEU A 82 -4.33 23.81 -1.20
N ALA A 83 -3.88 23.99 -2.44
CA ALA A 83 -4.74 24.34 -3.55
C ALA A 83 -5.62 23.15 -3.97
N THR A 84 -5.10 21.93 -3.83
CA THR A 84 -5.79 20.72 -4.30
C THR A 84 -5.86 19.60 -3.27
N GLU A 85 -6.85 18.72 -3.42
CA GLU A 85 -6.94 17.51 -2.59
C GLU A 85 -5.82 16.51 -2.89
N ALA A 86 -5.25 16.56 -4.09
CA ALA A 86 -4.10 15.74 -4.48
C ALA A 86 -2.85 16.15 -3.70
N GLU A 87 -2.61 17.45 -3.55
CA GLU A 87 -1.53 17.97 -2.69
C GLU A 87 -1.75 17.59 -1.23
N ALA A 88 -2.96 17.80 -0.70
CA ALA A 88 -3.30 17.42 0.68
C ALA A 88 -3.11 15.92 0.91
N PHE A 89 -3.42 15.09 -0.09
CA PHE A 89 -3.17 13.66 -0.06
C PHE A 89 -1.68 13.33 0.00
N ILE A 90 -0.83 13.96 -0.83
CA ILE A 90 0.63 13.73 -0.80
C ILE A 90 1.20 14.12 0.58
N VAL A 91 0.79 15.27 1.12
CA VAL A 91 1.22 15.74 2.45
C VAL A 91 0.76 14.78 3.55
N GLU A 92 -0.49 14.32 3.51
CA GLU A 92 -1.03 13.32 4.44
C GLU A 92 -0.21 12.03 4.42
N GLN A 93 0.09 11.49 3.25
CA GLN A 93 0.90 10.27 3.11
C GLN A 93 2.31 10.47 3.66
N ALA A 94 2.95 11.61 3.39
CA ALA A 94 4.28 11.92 3.89
C ALA A 94 4.34 11.98 5.43
N VAL A 95 3.31 12.57 6.07
CA VAL A 95 3.21 12.61 7.54
C VAL A 95 3.01 11.20 8.11
N ILE A 96 2.09 10.42 7.53
CA ILE A 96 1.87 9.03 7.95
C ILE A 96 3.17 8.21 7.85
N ASP A 97 3.91 8.36 6.75
CA ASP A 97 5.16 7.65 6.52
C ASP A 97 6.27 8.07 7.49
N ALA A 98 6.33 9.35 7.88
CA ALA A 98 7.24 9.82 8.93
C ALA A 98 6.91 9.18 10.31
N TYR A 99 5.62 9.06 10.66
CA TYR A 99 5.20 8.37 11.89
C TYR A 99 5.59 6.89 11.88
N LYS A 100 5.36 6.19 10.76
CA LYS A 100 5.81 4.80 10.59
C LYS A 100 7.32 4.66 10.75
N ALA A 101 8.10 5.54 10.12
CA ALA A 101 9.55 5.54 10.20
C ALA A 101 10.05 5.73 11.64
N ALA A 102 9.33 6.53 12.43
CA ALA A 102 9.62 6.74 13.84
C ALA A 102 9.08 5.63 14.77
N GLY A 103 8.39 4.61 14.24
CA GLY A 103 7.77 3.55 15.05
C GLY A 103 6.55 4.01 15.86
N LEU A 104 5.93 5.13 15.47
CA LEU A 104 4.79 5.71 16.16
C LEU A 104 3.48 5.20 15.56
N ALA A 105 2.63 4.62 16.40
CA ALA A 105 1.36 4.04 15.98
C ALA A 105 0.31 5.11 15.65
N LEU A 106 -0.36 4.94 14.51
CA LEU A 106 -1.54 5.69 14.11
C LEU A 106 -2.73 4.73 13.96
N THR A 107 -3.95 5.23 14.19
CA THR A 107 -5.19 4.47 13.94
C THR A 107 -5.54 4.42 12.46
N ASN A 108 -4.88 5.23 11.61
CA ASN A 108 -4.95 5.10 10.16
C ASN A 108 -4.47 3.71 9.76
N LEU A 109 -5.36 2.85 9.30
CA LEU A 109 -4.91 1.64 8.61
C LEU A 109 -4.34 2.08 7.27
N VAL A 110 -3.10 1.68 7.03
CA VAL A 110 -2.33 2.00 5.82
C VAL A 110 -3.11 1.52 4.59
N GLY A 111 -3.83 2.41 3.92
CA GLY A 111 -4.90 1.97 3.01
C GLY A 111 -5.28 2.96 1.91
N GLY A 112 -4.37 3.82 1.46
CA GLY A 112 -4.52 4.53 0.20
C GLY A 112 -3.75 3.79 -0.91
N HIS A 113 -4.41 3.57 -2.06
CA HIS A 113 -3.88 2.94 -3.28
C HIS A 113 -2.49 3.43 -3.76
N TRP A 114 -1.98 4.54 -3.21
CA TRP A 114 -0.77 5.24 -3.63
C TRP A 114 0.37 5.25 -2.60
N SER A 115 0.17 4.78 -1.36
CA SER A 115 1.26 4.68 -0.37
C SER A 115 2.33 3.67 -0.79
N SER A 116 1.98 2.74 -1.68
CA SER A 116 2.82 1.60 -2.04
C SER A 116 3.86 1.90 -3.12
N THR A 117 3.70 2.93 -3.95
CA THR A 117 4.63 3.18 -5.08
C THR A 117 5.72 4.21 -4.77
N ARG A 118 5.46 5.21 -3.91
CA ARG A 118 6.44 6.29 -3.60
C ARG A 118 6.51 6.70 -2.13
N GLY A 119 5.94 5.91 -1.21
CA GLY A 119 5.99 6.18 0.22
C GLY A 119 7.32 5.82 0.88
N LEU A 120 7.31 5.65 2.19
CA LEU A 120 8.47 5.27 3.01
C LEU A 120 9.34 4.19 2.34
N SER A 121 10.64 4.48 2.22
CA SER A 121 11.63 3.63 1.55
C SER A 121 13.03 3.93 2.07
N SER A 122 13.93 2.94 2.00
CA SER A 122 15.35 3.17 2.23
C SER A 122 16.00 3.81 1.00
N VAL A 123 17.13 4.49 1.21
CA VAL A 123 17.94 5.04 0.11
C VAL A 123 18.34 3.92 -0.86
N GLN A 124 18.80 2.77 -0.34
CA GLN A 124 19.20 1.64 -1.19
C GLN A 124 18.04 1.12 -2.04
N ALA A 125 16.83 1.05 -1.48
CA ALA A 125 15.65 0.60 -2.23
C ALA A 125 15.28 1.56 -3.36
N VAL A 126 15.38 2.88 -3.13
CA VAL A 126 15.11 3.90 -4.17
C VAL A 126 16.20 3.88 -5.24
N VAL A 127 17.47 3.76 -4.85
CA VAL A 127 18.58 3.64 -5.81
C VAL A 127 18.38 2.40 -6.68
N ALA A 128 18.17 1.23 -6.07
CA ALA A 128 17.95 -0.01 -6.80
C ALA A 128 16.75 0.09 -7.76
N GLU A 129 15.68 0.79 -7.37
CA GLU A 129 14.54 1.03 -8.24
C GLU A 129 14.87 1.90 -9.45
N LEU A 130 15.64 2.98 -9.25
CA LEU A 130 15.97 3.94 -10.30
C LEU A 130 17.11 3.49 -11.21
N THR A 131 17.94 2.55 -10.76
CA THR A 131 19.07 2.01 -11.51
C THR A 131 18.85 0.56 -11.98
N ALA A 132 17.65 0.01 -11.83
CA ALA A 132 17.36 -1.36 -12.23
C ALA A 132 17.34 -1.50 -13.75
N GLU A 133 18.20 -2.38 -14.26
CA GLU A 133 18.19 -2.79 -15.67
C GLU A 133 16.87 -3.48 -16.05
N PRO A 134 16.37 -3.31 -17.28
CA PRO A 134 15.19 -4.01 -17.77
C PRO A 134 15.34 -5.54 -17.66
N ALA A 135 14.26 -6.22 -17.24
CA ALA A 135 14.22 -7.68 -17.19
C ALA A 135 14.49 -8.25 -18.60
N PRO A 136 15.50 -9.15 -18.74
CA PRO A 136 15.87 -9.70 -20.03
C PRO A 136 14.75 -10.58 -20.62
N GLY A 137 14.86 -10.91 -21.90
CA GLY A 137 13.94 -11.87 -22.51
C GLY A 137 14.18 -13.30 -21.99
N SER A 138 13.11 -14.07 -21.74
CA SER A 138 13.20 -15.50 -21.42
C SER A 138 12.33 -16.33 -22.34
N SER A 139 12.74 -17.59 -22.53
CA SER A 139 11.87 -18.66 -23.00
C SER A 139 11.36 -19.45 -21.78
N GLY A 140 10.08 -19.30 -21.45
CA GLY A 140 9.52 -19.99 -20.29
C GLY A 140 8.19 -19.40 -19.82
N PRO A 141 7.10 -20.19 -19.79
CA PRO A 141 5.81 -19.72 -19.28
C PRO A 141 5.93 -19.17 -17.86
N THR A 142 5.78 -17.86 -17.71
CA THR A 142 6.01 -17.15 -16.44
C THR A 142 4.75 -16.41 -16.01
N VAL A 143 4.39 -16.53 -14.74
CA VAL A 143 3.36 -15.72 -14.09
C VAL A 143 4.03 -14.72 -13.15
N VAL A 144 3.59 -13.47 -13.20
CA VAL A 144 4.11 -12.37 -12.38
C VAL A 144 3.04 -11.95 -11.39
N PHE A 145 3.35 -12.06 -10.09
CA PHE A 145 2.48 -11.70 -8.99
C PHE A 145 2.91 -10.38 -8.35
N MET A 146 1.96 -9.45 -8.19
CA MET A 146 2.24 -8.14 -7.61
C MET A 146 2.03 -8.16 -6.11
N ILE A 147 3.12 -8.09 -5.34
CA ILE A 147 3.11 -8.12 -3.86
C ILE A 147 3.25 -6.72 -3.23
N ASN A 148 2.97 -5.66 -4.01
CA ASN A 148 3.12 -4.25 -3.61
C ASN A 148 2.49 -3.89 -2.26
N ARG A 149 1.35 -4.50 -1.91
CA ARG A 149 0.58 -4.15 -0.70
C ARG A 149 1.25 -4.61 0.59
N VAL A 150 1.97 -5.72 0.52
CA VAL A 150 2.59 -6.38 1.69
C VAL A 150 4.07 -6.12 1.76
N TRP A 151 4.71 -5.80 0.62
CA TRP A 151 6.15 -5.62 0.50
C TRP A 151 6.76 -4.64 1.51
N ARG A 152 7.87 -5.05 2.12
CA ARG A 152 8.75 -4.20 2.92
C ARG A 152 10.21 -4.41 2.49
N PRO A 153 11.07 -3.39 2.60
CA PRO A 153 12.49 -3.51 2.22
C PRO A 153 13.29 -4.54 3.01
N ASP A 154 12.83 -4.90 4.21
CA ASP A 154 13.49 -5.82 5.15
C ASP A 154 12.95 -7.25 5.09
N MET A 155 12.06 -7.55 4.14
CA MET A 155 11.55 -8.91 3.95
C MET A 155 12.66 -9.88 3.58
N ASN A 156 12.65 -11.05 4.21
CA ASN A 156 13.53 -12.15 3.84
C ASN A 156 12.93 -12.99 2.67
N ASP A 157 13.72 -13.93 2.16
CA ASP A 157 13.32 -14.77 1.01
C ASP A 157 12.06 -15.61 1.29
N GLU A 158 11.87 -16.08 2.52
CA GLU A 158 10.70 -16.85 2.95
C GLU A 158 9.44 -15.97 2.92
N GLU A 159 9.50 -14.75 3.46
CA GLU A 159 8.39 -13.80 3.41
C GLU A 159 8.03 -13.41 1.97
N ILE A 160 9.04 -13.19 1.10
CA ILE A 160 8.81 -12.91 -0.31
C ILE A 160 8.11 -14.10 -0.97
N TYR A 161 8.54 -15.33 -0.70
CA TYR A 161 7.92 -16.54 -1.24
C TYR A 161 6.48 -16.69 -0.76
N GLU A 162 6.22 -16.57 0.54
CA GLU A 162 4.88 -16.71 1.13
C GLU A 162 3.90 -15.66 0.57
N HIS A 163 4.35 -14.43 0.34
CA HIS A 163 3.52 -13.42 -0.32
C HIS A 163 3.37 -13.64 -1.82
N THR A 164 4.37 -14.24 -2.48
CA THR A 164 4.31 -14.54 -3.92
C THR A 164 3.42 -15.76 -4.20
N ARG A 165 3.40 -16.74 -3.31
CA ARG A 165 2.82 -18.07 -3.58
C ARG A 165 1.30 -18.12 -3.59
N GLY A 166 0.59 -17.20 -2.95
CA GLY A 166 -0.87 -17.27 -2.84
C GLY A 166 -1.49 -16.18 -1.97
N HIS A 167 -2.82 -16.01 -1.95
CA HIS A 167 -3.87 -16.79 -2.62
C HIS A 167 -4.52 -15.97 -3.74
N TRP A 168 -4.21 -16.30 -4.99
CA TRP A 168 -4.51 -15.48 -6.17
C TRP A 168 -5.71 -16.01 -6.96
N LYS A 169 -6.50 -15.12 -7.58
CA LYS A 169 -7.56 -15.52 -8.52
C LYS A 169 -6.97 -15.91 -9.88
N VAL A 170 -6.33 -17.07 -9.98
CA VAL A 170 -5.59 -17.52 -11.17
C VAL A 170 -6.42 -18.44 -12.06
N GLY A 171 -6.47 -18.12 -13.36
CA GLY A 171 -7.18 -18.91 -14.37
C GLY A 171 -6.59 -20.31 -14.60
N ALA A 172 -7.42 -21.22 -15.10
CA ALA A 172 -7.02 -22.61 -15.37
C ALA A 172 -5.88 -22.71 -16.41
N ASP A 173 -5.85 -21.81 -17.39
CA ASP A 173 -4.80 -21.76 -18.41
C ASP A 173 -3.43 -21.49 -17.79
N VAL A 174 -3.34 -20.54 -16.85
CA VAL A 174 -2.09 -20.23 -16.16
C VAL A 174 -1.68 -21.39 -15.26
N ARG A 175 -2.63 -22.00 -14.56
CA ARG A 175 -2.33 -23.17 -13.71
C ARG A 175 -1.81 -24.36 -14.51
N ALA A 176 -2.29 -24.55 -15.73
CA ALA A 176 -1.86 -25.63 -16.60
C ALA A 176 -0.49 -25.38 -17.25
N ASN A 177 -0.12 -24.12 -17.51
CA ASN A 177 1.01 -23.80 -18.37
C ASN A 177 2.19 -23.11 -17.66
N ALA A 178 1.95 -22.32 -16.61
CA ALA A 178 3.00 -21.55 -15.95
C ALA A 178 4.01 -22.48 -15.26
N ARG A 179 5.29 -22.27 -15.57
CA ARG A 179 6.42 -22.99 -14.99
C ARG A 179 7.16 -22.17 -13.95
N TYR A 180 7.17 -20.84 -14.12
CA TYR A 180 7.84 -19.93 -13.21
C TYR A 180 6.87 -18.92 -12.63
N ALA A 181 7.08 -18.56 -11.36
CA ALA A 181 6.37 -17.48 -10.67
C ALA A 181 7.37 -16.42 -10.22
N PHE A 182 7.10 -15.16 -10.57
CA PHE A 182 7.90 -14.02 -10.13
C PHE A 182 7.09 -13.19 -9.13
N GLY A 183 7.69 -12.93 -7.97
CA GLY A 183 7.18 -11.96 -7.00
C GLY A 183 7.71 -10.58 -7.35
N VAL A 184 6.83 -9.64 -7.64
CA VAL A 184 7.21 -8.28 -8.05
C VAL A 184 6.69 -7.24 -7.06
N ALA A 185 7.58 -6.35 -6.65
CA ALA A 185 7.23 -5.19 -5.83
C ALA A 185 7.88 -3.92 -6.36
N ARG A 186 7.09 -2.85 -6.48
CA ARG A 186 7.48 -1.54 -7.03
C ARG A 186 8.13 -1.66 -8.42
N GLY A 187 7.66 -2.63 -9.21
CA GLY A 187 8.17 -2.90 -10.56
C GLY A 187 9.51 -3.62 -10.62
N LEU A 188 10.06 -4.07 -9.49
CA LEU A 188 11.27 -4.90 -9.45
C LEU A 188 10.94 -6.36 -9.11
N VAL A 189 11.65 -7.30 -9.72
CA VAL A 189 11.57 -8.72 -9.36
C VAL A 189 12.25 -8.94 -8.01
N ARG A 190 11.51 -9.45 -7.03
CA ARG A 190 11.95 -9.73 -5.66
C ARG A 190 12.16 -11.21 -5.38
N GLY A 191 11.44 -12.08 -6.09
CA GLY A 191 11.57 -13.53 -5.95
C GLY A 191 11.29 -14.23 -7.26
N VAL A 192 11.97 -15.34 -7.51
CA VAL A 192 11.82 -16.18 -8.71
C VAL A 192 11.71 -17.64 -8.30
N TYR A 193 10.65 -18.31 -8.72
CA TYR A 193 10.31 -19.65 -8.26
C TYR A 193 9.93 -20.57 -9.40
N ARG A 194 10.32 -21.85 -9.32
CA ARG A 194 9.72 -22.93 -10.11
C ARG A 194 8.41 -23.33 -9.47
N ILE A 195 7.38 -23.50 -10.28
CA ILE A 195 6.08 -23.97 -9.83
C ILE A 195 6.06 -25.50 -9.92
N SER A 196 5.91 -26.18 -8.78
CA SER A 196 5.78 -27.63 -8.71
C SER A 196 4.32 -28.08 -8.81
N SER A 197 3.41 -27.38 -8.14
CA SER A 197 1.98 -27.69 -8.15
C SER A 197 1.12 -26.50 -7.74
N TRP A 198 -0.17 -26.58 -8.04
CA TRP A 198 -1.17 -25.59 -7.63
C TRP A 198 -2.14 -26.21 -6.62
N PHE A 199 -2.58 -25.42 -5.65
CA PHE A 199 -3.55 -25.84 -4.64
C PHE A 199 -4.64 -24.78 -4.44
N PRO A 200 -5.89 -25.18 -4.19
CA PRO A 200 -6.96 -24.24 -3.85
C PRO A 200 -6.67 -23.58 -2.50
N SER A 201 -7.05 -22.31 -2.33
CA SER A 201 -6.88 -21.61 -1.05
C SER A 201 -7.58 -22.36 0.09
N PRO A 202 -6.88 -22.66 1.20
CA PRO A 202 -7.49 -23.23 2.39
C PRO A 202 -8.15 -22.16 3.27
N ILE A 203 -8.04 -20.88 2.92
CA ILE A 203 -8.57 -19.75 3.70
C ILE A 203 -10.08 -19.65 3.47
N GLU A 204 -10.84 -19.61 4.57
CA GLU A 204 -12.29 -19.41 4.53
C GLU A 204 -12.63 -18.05 3.86
N GLY A 205 -13.54 -18.06 2.89
CA GLY A 205 -13.91 -16.89 2.09
C GLY A 205 -13.08 -16.66 0.81
N ASP A 206 -11.95 -17.36 0.65
CA ASP A 206 -11.10 -17.27 -0.55
C ASP A 206 -11.51 -18.26 -1.66
N VAL A 207 -12.82 -18.44 -1.84
CA VAL A 207 -13.38 -19.37 -2.83
C VAL A 207 -12.88 -19.03 -4.24
N GLY A 208 -12.30 -20.03 -4.92
CA GLY A 208 -11.77 -19.89 -6.28
C GLY A 208 -10.39 -19.23 -6.39
N ARG A 209 -9.73 -18.92 -5.26
CA ARG A 209 -8.31 -18.53 -5.25
C ARG A 209 -7.41 -19.75 -5.14
N TRP A 210 -6.20 -19.59 -5.67
CA TRP A 210 -5.20 -20.63 -5.78
C TRP A 210 -3.86 -20.12 -5.26
N GLY A 211 -3.13 -21.00 -4.57
CA GLY A 211 -1.71 -20.84 -4.33
C GLY A 211 -0.90 -21.85 -5.14
N PHE A 212 0.42 -21.71 -5.13
CA PHE A 212 1.33 -22.69 -5.69
C PHE A 212 2.34 -23.17 -4.64
N VAL A 213 2.78 -24.42 -4.81
CA VAL A 213 3.98 -24.95 -4.16
C VAL A 213 5.12 -24.78 -5.15
N GLY A 214 6.21 -24.16 -4.69
CA GLY A 214 7.38 -23.93 -5.51
C GLY A 214 8.65 -23.86 -4.71
N GLU A 215 9.75 -23.80 -5.43
CA GLU A 215 11.12 -23.68 -4.92
C GLU A 215 11.82 -22.53 -5.65
N PRO A 216 12.89 -21.94 -5.09
CA PRO A 216 13.71 -20.97 -5.82
C PRO A 216 14.13 -21.52 -7.20
N ALA A 217 14.19 -20.65 -8.20
CA ALA A 217 14.64 -20.98 -9.56
C ALA A 217 16.05 -20.42 -9.83
N PRO A 218 17.15 -21.10 -9.45
CA PRO A 218 18.52 -20.64 -9.69
C PRO A 218 18.83 -20.25 -11.14
N GLU A 219 18.24 -20.93 -12.11
CA GLU A 219 18.36 -20.65 -13.54
C GLU A 219 17.73 -19.30 -13.94
N MET A 220 16.80 -18.79 -13.14
CA MET A 220 16.15 -17.48 -13.31
C MET A 220 16.69 -16.43 -12.34
N ALA A 221 17.74 -16.72 -11.55
CA ALA A 221 18.24 -15.80 -10.52
C ALA A 221 18.72 -14.45 -11.08
N HIS A 222 19.15 -14.42 -12.34
CA HIS A 222 19.55 -13.20 -13.05
C HIS A 222 18.40 -12.19 -13.28
N TYR A 223 17.14 -12.58 -13.02
CA TYR A 223 16.01 -11.66 -13.01
C TYR A 223 15.86 -10.89 -11.70
N LEU A 224 16.42 -11.36 -10.58
CA LEU A 224 16.29 -10.69 -9.29
C LEU A 224 16.86 -9.27 -9.36
N GLY A 225 16.08 -8.30 -8.90
CA GLY A 225 16.43 -6.87 -8.96
C GLY A 225 16.19 -6.19 -10.31
N THR A 226 15.88 -6.93 -11.37
CA THR A 226 15.58 -6.33 -12.69
C THR A 226 14.19 -5.68 -12.72
N SER A 227 14.04 -4.71 -13.62
CA SER A 227 12.83 -3.92 -13.80
C SER A 227 11.86 -4.58 -14.77
N VAL A 228 10.60 -4.73 -14.35
CA VAL A 228 9.48 -5.15 -15.19
C VAL A 228 8.51 -4.00 -15.50
N ARG A 229 8.93 -2.75 -15.24
CA ARG A 229 8.09 -1.54 -15.36
C ARG A 229 7.59 -1.30 -16.78
N ARG A 230 8.38 -1.65 -17.79
CA ARG A 230 8.01 -1.55 -19.22
C ARG A 230 6.72 -2.28 -19.58
N PHE A 231 6.32 -3.26 -18.79
CA PHE A 231 5.04 -3.94 -18.99
C PHE A 231 3.84 -3.13 -18.48
N ASN A 232 4.04 -2.02 -17.77
CA ASN A 232 2.99 -1.22 -17.14
C ASN A 232 2.09 -2.06 -16.21
N LEU A 233 2.72 -2.84 -15.33
CA LEU A 233 2.03 -3.79 -14.44
C LEU A 233 1.10 -3.09 -13.42
N ASP A 234 1.27 -1.79 -13.22
CA ASP A 234 0.50 -1.00 -12.27
C ASP A 234 -0.92 -0.71 -12.80
N GLY A 235 -1.93 -0.79 -11.91
CA GLY A 235 -3.33 -0.50 -12.25
C GLY A 235 -4.07 -1.60 -13.03
N ALA A 236 -3.44 -2.76 -13.27
CA ALA A 236 -4.13 -3.89 -13.90
C ALA A 236 -5.29 -4.39 -13.01
N GLN A 237 -6.48 -4.58 -13.61
CA GLN A 237 -7.64 -5.16 -12.91
C GLN A 237 -7.39 -6.60 -12.44
N ASN A 238 -6.44 -7.30 -13.07
CA ASN A 238 -6.07 -8.67 -12.74
C ASN A 238 -4.92 -8.68 -11.72
N PRO A 239 -5.00 -9.52 -10.68
CA PRO A 239 -4.03 -9.52 -9.57
C PRO A 239 -2.65 -10.11 -9.95
N TYR A 240 -2.46 -10.49 -11.21
CA TYR A 240 -1.21 -11.03 -11.76
C TYR A 240 -1.14 -10.76 -13.28
N ARG A 241 0.05 -10.93 -13.86
CA ARG A 241 0.26 -10.99 -15.32
C ARG A 241 0.82 -12.32 -15.77
N LYS A 242 0.48 -12.73 -16.99
CA LYS A 242 0.93 -13.98 -17.59
C LYS A 242 1.75 -13.73 -18.84
N PHE A 243 2.88 -14.41 -18.94
CA PHE A 243 3.81 -14.42 -20.05
C PHE A 243 4.01 -15.89 -20.46
N MET A 244 2.99 -16.49 -21.09
CA MET A 244 2.98 -17.93 -21.36
C MET A 244 3.99 -18.36 -22.44
N SER A 245 4.43 -17.42 -23.29
CA SER A 245 5.51 -17.65 -24.26
C SER A 245 6.90 -17.24 -23.73
N GLY A 246 7.00 -16.79 -22.48
CA GLY A 246 8.20 -16.14 -21.95
C GLY A 246 8.10 -14.63 -21.85
N ILE A 247 9.00 -14.04 -21.06
CA ILE A 247 9.11 -12.58 -20.93
C ILE A 247 9.73 -12.05 -22.23
N PRO A 248 9.10 -11.10 -22.93
CA PRO A 248 9.65 -10.56 -24.18
C PRO A 248 10.99 -9.86 -23.90
N ALA A 249 11.90 -9.75 -24.86
CA ALA A 249 13.14 -8.99 -24.67
C ALA A 249 12.89 -7.47 -24.56
N PRO A 250 13.78 -6.69 -23.92
CA PRO A 250 13.76 -5.23 -23.98
C PRO A 250 13.92 -4.73 -25.42
N ASN A 251 13.22 -3.65 -25.77
CA ASN A 251 13.43 -2.91 -27.01
C ASN A 251 14.48 -1.81 -26.81
N ALA A 252 14.95 -1.19 -27.89
CA ALA A 252 15.93 -0.10 -27.84
C ALA A 252 15.43 1.17 -27.11
N ASP A 253 14.12 1.29 -26.89
CA ASP A 253 13.45 2.43 -26.25
C ASP A 253 13.00 2.12 -24.79
N ASP A 254 13.35 0.95 -24.24
CA ASP A 254 12.97 0.48 -22.88
C ASP A 254 13.97 0.89 -21.78
#